data_AF-A0A519TND1-F1
#
_entry.id   AF-A0A519TND1-F1
#
_cell.length_a   1.000
_cell.length_b   1.000
_cell.length_c   1.000
_cell.angle_alpha   90.00
_cell.angle_beta   90.00
_cell.angle_gamma   90.00
#
_symmetry.space_group_name_H-M   'P 1'
#
loop_
_entity.id
_entity.type
_entity.pdbx_description
1 polymer ?
#
loop_
_entity_poly.entity_id
_entity_poly.type
_entity_poly.pdbx_seq_one_letter_code
_entity_poly.pdbx_strand_id
1 'polypeptide(L)'
;MSNLILSFQKLIIFLIIVSAGFSVSAQSILIPIESKNNALVLRADKNGVPKIVYFGKKLSNKEEYNKIAGLYQQGDDYSGILNAAYTASGSQNLVEPALAVVHADGNTSLDLHYINHETKALENNVFLTTVLLKDPVYPFEVTLNYKVYANEDVVEQWTTLKHREKKAVRLDKYASANLYLKGNGFWLKHYHGDWAREMQPEESKLTHGIKVLDSKLGTRAHLYQPPTFMVSLNAPADEDHGDVLYGSMEWSGNFRIDLELDPLNNLRIIAGANNHASAYELKPNTDFTTPVFLFTFSSFGKGDASRKLQNWARNYRILDGNGSRLTLLNNWEA
;
A
#
# COMPACT_ATOMS: atom_id res chain seq x y z
N MET A 1 -83.20 9.88 49.76
CA MET A 1 -83.88 9.83 48.45
C MET A 1 -82.83 10.09 47.37
N SER A 2 -82.63 9.08 46.50
CA SER A 2 -81.98 9.10 45.17
C SER A 2 -80.61 9.78 44.95
N ASN A 3 -79.57 8.92 44.87
CA ASN A 3 -78.58 8.74 43.78
C ASN A 3 -78.00 9.96 43.02
N LEU A 4 -76.66 10.06 42.87
CA LEU A 4 -75.87 9.57 41.72
C LEU A 4 -74.39 10.08 41.76
N ILE A 5 -73.48 9.29 41.17
CA ILE A 5 -72.13 9.62 40.60
C ILE A 5 -70.94 9.65 41.59
N LEU A 6 -70.11 8.60 41.77
CA LEU A 6 -69.09 7.93 40.92
C LEU A 6 -67.85 8.76 40.50
N SER A 7 -66.68 8.12 40.70
CA SER A 7 -65.41 8.26 39.96
C SER A 7 -64.40 9.34 40.41
N PHE A 8 -63.46 8.95 41.27
CA PHE A 8 -62.08 9.48 41.29
C PHE A 8 -61.08 8.41 41.75
N GLN A 9 -60.46 7.70 40.80
CA GLN A 9 -59.13 7.09 40.98
C GLN A 9 -58.24 7.62 39.85
N LYS A 10 -57.44 8.64 40.19
CA LYS A 10 -56.29 9.16 39.43
C LYS A 10 -55.07 8.65 40.18
N LEU A 11 -54.07 7.98 39.59
CA LEU A 11 -53.14 8.39 38.53
C LEU A 11 -51.75 8.10 39.14
N ILE A 12 -50.94 7.27 38.47
CA ILE A 12 -49.48 7.34 38.32
C ILE A 12 -49.07 5.99 37.70
N ILE A 13 -48.94 5.99 36.37
CA ILE A 13 -48.14 5.00 35.64
C ILE A 13 -46.89 5.75 35.20
N PHE A 14 -45.76 5.34 35.74
CA PHE A 14 -44.45 5.88 35.42
C PHE A 14 -43.97 5.20 34.11
N LEU A 15 -44.02 5.92 33.00
CA LEU A 15 -43.53 5.44 31.71
C LEU A 15 -42.04 5.81 31.59
N ILE A 16 -41.14 4.89 31.95
CA ILE A 16 -39.71 5.02 31.65
C ILE A 16 -39.53 4.60 30.18
N ILE A 17 -39.46 5.58 29.28
CA ILE A 17 -38.95 5.36 27.93
C ILE A 17 -37.43 5.31 28.04
N VAL A 18 -36.87 4.10 28.13
CA VAL A 18 -35.44 3.87 27.87
C VAL A 18 -35.26 4.04 26.37
N SER A 19 -34.79 5.21 25.96
CA SER A 19 -34.26 5.43 24.61
C SER A 19 -32.92 4.69 24.52
N ALA A 20 -32.99 3.41 24.14
CA ALA A 20 -31.83 2.70 23.65
C ALA A 20 -31.41 3.36 22.33
N GLY A 21 -30.51 4.34 22.42
CA GLY A 21 -29.77 4.84 21.28
C GLY A 21 -28.96 3.69 20.71
N PHE A 22 -29.49 3.02 19.69
CA PHE A 22 -28.70 2.16 18.84
C PHE A 22 -27.67 3.05 18.17
N SER A 23 -26.46 3.07 18.72
CA SER A 23 -25.29 3.51 18.00
C SER A 23 -25.19 2.58 16.80
N VAL A 24 -25.50 3.08 15.61
CA VAL A 24 -25.20 2.39 14.36
C VAL A 24 -23.68 2.32 14.32
N SER A 25 -23.13 1.22 14.84
CA SER A 25 -21.70 0.95 14.72
C SER A 25 -21.42 0.87 13.23
N ALA A 26 -20.64 1.80 12.69
CA ALA A 26 -20.18 1.73 11.32
C ALA A 26 -19.45 0.38 11.18
N GLN A 27 -20.00 -0.53 10.37
CA GLN A 27 -19.42 -1.85 10.21
C GLN A 27 -18.10 -1.71 9.45
N SER A 28 -16.98 -1.81 10.16
CA SER A 28 -15.64 -1.87 9.55
C SER A 28 -15.54 -3.11 8.65
N ILE A 29 -15.04 -2.92 7.44
CA ILE A 29 -14.86 -3.98 6.45
C ILE A 29 -13.38 -4.35 6.37
N LEU A 30 -13.06 -5.63 6.49
CA LEU A 30 -11.73 -6.15 6.19
C LEU A 30 -11.64 -6.54 4.71
N ILE A 31 -10.56 -6.13 4.06
CA ILE A 31 -10.24 -6.45 2.67
C ILE A 31 -8.89 -7.19 2.69
N PRO A 32 -8.91 -8.53 2.86
CA PRO A 32 -7.69 -9.33 2.87
C PRO A 32 -7.21 -9.59 1.43
N ILE A 33 -5.98 -9.16 1.16
CA ILE A 33 -5.24 -9.42 -0.09
C ILE A 33 -4.27 -10.56 0.22
N GLU A 34 -4.66 -11.78 -0.12
CA GLU A 34 -3.98 -13.00 0.32
C GLU A 34 -3.35 -13.75 -0.84
N SER A 35 -2.11 -14.18 -0.63
CA SER A 35 -1.48 -15.23 -1.43
C SER A 35 -1.63 -16.59 -0.73
N LYS A 36 -0.84 -17.59 -1.14
CA LYS A 36 -0.83 -18.91 -0.50
C LYS A 36 -0.39 -18.83 0.97
N ASN A 37 0.67 -18.09 1.25
CA ASN A 37 1.29 -18.04 2.58
C ASN A 37 1.26 -16.66 3.25
N ASN A 38 0.92 -15.59 2.54
CA ASN A 38 0.97 -14.22 3.06
C ASN A 38 -0.36 -13.48 2.93
N ALA A 39 -0.51 -12.42 3.71
CA ALA A 39 -1.65 -11.52 3.66
C ALA A 39 -1.22 -10.07 3.90
N LEU A 40 -1.73 -9.16 3.07
CA LEU A 40 -1.85 -7.73 3.35
C LEU A 40 -3.34 -7.46 3.61
N VAL A 41 -3.68 -6.89 4.76
CA VAL A 41 -5.09 -6.68 5.12
C VAL A 41 -5.36 -5.20 5.30
N LEU A 42 -6.32 -4.72 4.51
CA LEU A 42 -6.86 -3.38 4.67
C LEU A 42 -8.10 -3.44 5.57
N ARG A 43 -8.28 -2.43 6.41
CA ARG A 43 -9.54 -2.12 7.08
C ARG A 43 -10.09 -0.83 6.49
N ALA A 44 -11.33 -0.88 6.03
CA ALA A 44 -12.03 0.26 5.50
C ALA A 44 -13.32 0.50 6.29
N ASP A 45 -13.46 1.69 6.84
CA ASP A 45 -14.73 2.16 7.38
C ASP A 45 -15.51 2.86 6.26
N LYS A 46 -16.84 2.82 6.30
CA LYS A 46 -17.66 3.49 5.29
C LYS A 46 -17.33 4.99 5.30
N ASN A 47 -16.91 5.53 4.15
CA ASN A 47 -16.42 6.90 4.00
C ASN A 47 -15.23 7.25 4.92
N GLY A 48 -14.43 6.25 5.32
CA GLY A 48 -13.20 6.44 6.07
C GLY A 48 -11.96 6.26 5.20
N VAL A 49 -10.81 6.66 5.73
CA VAL A 49 -9.51 6.38 5.10
C VAL A 49 -9.20 4.88 5.25
N PRO A 50 -8.96 4.13 4.16
CA PRO A 50 -8.57 2.73 4.26
C PRO A 50 -7.18 2.60 4.90
N LYS A 51 -7.02 1.65 5.82
CA LYS A 51 -5.81 1.47 6.63
C LYS A 51 -5.24 0.08 6.48
N ILE A 52 -3.92 -0.04 6.38
CA ILE A 52 -3.21 -1.31 6.50
C ILE A 52 -3.17 -1.70 7.98
N VAL A 53 -3.84 -2.81 8.32
CA VAL A 53 -3.93 -3.31 9.70
C VAL A 53 -3.04 -4.53 9.94
N TYR A 54 -2.66 -5.24 8.87
CA TYR A 54 -1.80 -6.40 8.93
C TYR A 54 -1.00 -6.55 7.63
N PHE A 55 0.27 -6.91 7.75
CA PHE A 55 1.07 -7.40 6.64
C PHE A 55 2.07 -8.45 7.15
N GLY A 56 1.93 -9.69 6.69
CA GLY A 56 2.81 -10.79 7.06
C GLY A 56 2.25 -12.15 6.65
N LYS A 57 2.52 -13.17 7.47
CA LYS A 57 2.04 -14.54 7.27
C LYS A 57 0.51 -14.61 7.29
N LYS A 58 -0.07 -15.30 6.31
CA LYS A 58 -1.51 -15.54 6.26
C LYS A 58 -1.98 -16.27 7.52
N LEU A 59 -3.02 -15.74 8.14
CA LEU A 59 -3.66 -16.37 9.30
C LEU A 59 -4.69 -17.41 8.85
N SER A 60 -4.85 -18.46 9.64
CA SER A 60 -5.84 -19.51 9.37
C SER A 60 -7.28 -19.01 9.52
N ASN A 61 -7.50 -18.04 10.40
CA ASN A 61 -8.81 -17.43 10.64
C ASN A 61 -8.78 -15.93 10.33
N LYS A 62 -9.59 -15.49 9.37
CA LYS A 62 -9.66 -14.08 8.94
C LYS A 62 -10.14 -13.14 10.03
N GLU A 63 -10.94 -13.62 10.98
CA GLU A 63 -11.41 -12.81 12.11
C GLU A 63 -10.27 -12.43 13.07
N GLU A 64 -9.13 -13.12 13.03
CA GLU A 64 -7.97 -12.79 13.86
C GLU A 64 -7.28 -11.49 13.41
N TYR A 65 -7.42 -11.08 12.15
CA TYR A 65 -6.89 -9.80 11.69
C TYR A 65 -7.49 -8.61 12.47
N ASN A 66 -8.78 -8.69 12.83
CA ASN A 66 -9.44 -7.67 13.66
C ASN A 66 -8.83 -7.59 15.07
N LYS A 67 -8.42 -8.74 15.63
CA LYS A 67 -7.85 -8.81 16.97
C LYS A 67 -6.42 -8.29 16.98
N ILE A 68 -5.60 -8.71 16.02
CA ILE A 68 -4.18 -8.33 15.91
C ILE A 68 -4.02 -6.83 15.68
N ALA A 69 -4.91 -6.20 14.93
CA ALA A 69 -4.90 -4.75 14.74
C ALA A 69 -4.87 -3.98 16.07
N GLY A 70 -5.57 -4.47 17.11
CA GLY A 70 -5.60 -3.88 18.45
C GLY A 70 -4.49 -4.34 19.40
N LEU A 71 -3.68 -5.33 19.03
CA LEU A 71 -2.56 -5.81 19.85
C LEU A 71 -1.29 -4.98 19.67
N TYR A 72 -1.20 -4.22 18.57
CA TYR A 72 -0.09 -3.29 18.37
C TYR A 72 -0.26 -2.09 19.29
N GLN A 73 0.43 -2.10 20.43
CA GLN A 73 0.57 -0.94 21.30
C GLN A 73 1.45 0.09 20.61
N GLN A 74 0.82 1.03 19.91
CA GLN A 74 1.49 2.16 19.29
C GLN A 74 0.94 3.41 19.96
N GLY A 75 1.81 4.40 20.17
CA GLY A 75 1.40 5.70 20.70
C GLY A 75 0.34 6.37 19.83
N ASP A 76 -0.10 7.55 20.24
CA ASP A 76 -1.18 8.24 19.56
C ASP A 76 -0.76 8.72 18.16
N ASP A 77 -1.38 8.17 17.11
CA ASP A 77 -1.32 8.75 15.77
C ASP A 77 -2.25 9.96 15.69
N TYR A 78 -1.68 11.15 15.92
CA TYR A 78 -2.42 12.42 15.84
C TYR A 78 -2.99 12.73 14.46
N SER A 79 -2.40 12.18 13.39
CA SER A 79 -2.89 12.37 12.01
C SER A 79 -4.03 11.41 11.66
N GLY A 80 -4.10 10.28 12.37
CA GLY A 80 -5.02 9.18 12.11
C GLY A 80 -4.79 8.48 10.76
N ILE A 81 -3.71 8.76 10.04
CA ILE A 81 -3.44 8.25 8.68
C ILE A 81 -2.04 7.66 8.49
N LEU A 82 -1.24 7.46 9.54
CA LEU A 82 0.12 6.91 9.40
C LEU A 82 0.13 5.54 8.72
N ASN A 83 -0.90 4.74 8.97
CA ASN A 83 -1.10 3.44 8.36
C ASN A 83 -2.12 3.44 7.21
N ALA A 84 -2.45 4.59 6.62
CA ALA A 84 -3.34 4.64 5.47
C ALA A 84 -2.74 3.84 4.29
N ALA A 85 -3.61 3.15 3.55
CA ALA A 85 -3.21 2.35 2.38
C ALA A 85 -2.70 3.21 1.21
N TYR A 86 -3.00 4.51 1.22
CA TYR A 86 -2.51 5.48 0.25
C TYR A 86 -2.62 6.90 0.82
N THR A 87 -1.51 7.46 1.28
CA THR A 87 -1.50 8.79 1.91
C THR A 87 -1.54 9.93 0.90
N ALA A 88 -2.53 10.81 1.03
CA ALA A 88 -2.65 12.01 0.21
C ALA A 88 -1.97 13.21 0.90
N SER A 89 -1.56 14.21 0.11
CA SER A 89 -1.05 15.49 0.60
C SER A 89 -2.19 16.50 0.87
N GLY A 90 -1.92 17.48 1.72
CA GLY A 90 -2.73 18.69 1.86
C GLY A 90 -3.97 18.59 2.75
N SER A 91 -4.19 17.47 3.45
CA SER A 91 -5.22 17.32 4.49
C SER A 91 -4.59 17.11 5.88
N GLN A 92 -4.88 16.00 6.56
CA GLN A 92 -4.37 15.68 7.91
C GLN A 92 -2.96 15.06 7.89
N ASN A 93 -2.36 14.87 6.70
CA ASN A 93 -1.08 14.20 6.54
C ASN A 93 0.10 15.04 7.01
N LEU A 94 0.92 14.46 7.89
CA LEU A 94 2.12 15.07 8.48
C LEU A 94 3.42 14.36 8.10
N VAL A 95 3.33 13.35 7.22
CA VAL A 95 4.43 12.47 6.79
C VAL A 95 4.49 12.41 5.27
N GLU A 96 5.49 11.73 4.71
CA GLU A 96 5.71 11.71 3.26
C GLU A 96 4.45 11.18 2.53
N PRO A 97 3.85 11.95 1.60
CA PRO A 97 2.65 11.51 0.89
C PRO A 97 2.98 10.50 -0.21
N ALA A 98 2.01 9.64 -0.52
CA ALA A 98 1.99 8.83 -1.73
C ALA A 98 1.48 9.62 -2.95
N LEU A 99 0.56 10.56 -2.75
CA LEU A 99 -0.03 11.37 -3.82
C LEU A 99 -0.08 12.86 -3.44
N ALA A 100 0.39 13.72 -4.35
CA ALA A 100 0.25 15.17 -4.25
C ALA A 100 -0.34 15.71 -5.56
N VAL A 101 -1.41 16.49 -5.44
CA VAL A 101 -2.20 17.02 -6.56
C VAL A 101 -2.39 18.52 -6.36
N VAL A 102 -2.37 19.28 -7.45
CA VAL A 102 -2.90 20.65 -7.53
C VAL A 102 -4.15 20.62 -8.39
N HIS A 103 -5.28 20.92 -7.75
CA HIS A 103 -6.59 20.97 -8.38
C HIS A 103 -6.70 22.14 -9.37
N ALA A 104 -7.76 22.12 -10.20
CA ALA A 104 -7.96 23.11 -11.25
C ALA A 104 -8.11 24.56 -10.74
N ASP A 105 -8.47 24.73 -9.46
CA ASP A 105 -8.58 26.00 -8.75
C ASP A 105 -7.29 26.42 -8.03
N GLY A 106 -6.24 25.59 -8.06
CA GLY A 106 -4.97 25.79 -7.38
C GLY A 106 -4.90 25.21 -5.97
N ASN A 107 -5.97 24.60 -5.45
CA ASN A 107 -5.94 23.94 -4.15
C ASN A 107 -5.07 22.68 -4.19
N THR A 108 -4.37 22.40 -3.10
CA THR A 108 -3.47 21.25 -2.97
C THR A 108 -3.97 20.17 -2.00
N SER A 109 -5.14 20.39 -1.40
CA SER A 109 -5.76 19.46 -0.44
C SER A 109 -6.43 18.30 -1.15
N LEU A 110 -6.11 17.08 -0.71
CA LEU A 110 -6.77 15.86 -1.14
C LEU A 110 -7.06 14.96 0.08
N ASP A 111 -8.28 14.44 0.17
CA ASP A 111 -8.74 13.56 1.25
C ASP A 111 -9.44 12.32 0.69
N LEU A 112 -8.78 11.16 0.72
CA LEU A 112 -9.24 9.96 -0.01
C LEU A 112 -10.02 9.01 0.89
N HIS A 113 -11.32 8.90 0.64
CA HIS A 113 -12.23 8.06 1.40
C HIS A 113 -12.62 6.82 0.61
N TYR A 114 -12.72 5.69 1.31
CA TYR A 114 -13.14 4.42 0.74
C TYR A 114 -14.58 4.46 0.22
N ILE A 115 -14.78 3.99 -1.01
CA ILE A 115 -16.10 3.84 -1.64
C ILE A 115 -16.50 2.38 -1.75
N ASN A 116 -15.70 1.57 -2.44
CA ASN A 116 -15.95 0.14 -2.62
C ASN A 116 -14.65 -0.61 -2.96
N HIS A 117 -14.75 -1.93 -2.99
CA HIS A 117 -13.71 -2.80 -3.51
C HIS A 117 -14.32 -3.95 -4.29
N GLU A 118 -13.50 -4.59 -5.11
CA GLU A 118 -13.87 -5.79 -5.84
C GLU A 118 -12.64 -6.71 -5.94
N THR A 119 -12.86 -8.02 -5.86
CA THR A 119 -11.81 -9.01 -6.13
C THR A 119 -12.25 -9.91 -7.26
N LYS A 120 -11.44 -9.98 -8.33
CA LYS A 120 -11.67 -10.82 -9.50
C LYS A 120 -10.57 -11.88 -9.61
N ALA A 121 -10.95 -13.10 -9.94
CA ALA A 121 -9.99 -14.06 -10.49
C ALA A 121 -9.72 -13.69 -11.96
N LEU A 122 -8.45 -13.47 -12.32
CA LEU A 122 -8.05 -13.19 -13.70
C LEU A 122 -7.69 -14.49 -14.42
N GLU A 123 -6.97 -15.37 -13.74
CA GLU A 123 -6.55 -16.69 -14.21
C GLU A 123 -6.54 -17.65 -13.02
N ASN A 124 -6.22 -18.92 -13.24
CA ASN A 124 -5.97 -19.84 -12.14
C ASN A 124 -4.85 -19.26 -11.26
N ASN A 125 -5.07 -19.18 -9.94
CA ASN A 125 -4.12 -18.65 -8.95
C ASN A 125 -3.78 -17.14 -9.05
N VAL A 126 -4.34 -16.39 -10.01
CA VAL A 126 -4.08 -14.94 -10.16
C VAL A 126 -5.34 -14.15 -9.86
N PHE A 127 -5.27 -13.27 -8.86
CA PHE A 127 -6.41 -12.47 -8.41
C PHE A 127 -6.07 -10.97 -8.48
N LEU A 128 -7.05 -10.15 -8.84
CA LEU A 128 -6.95 -8.70 -8.80
C LEU A 128 -7.97 -8.15 -7.82
N THR A 129 -7.49 -7.50 -6.77
CA THR A 129 -8.31 -6.71 -5.85
C THR A 129 -8.15 -5.23 -6.21
N THR A 130 -9.26 -4.55 -6.46
CA THR A 130 -9.31 -3.10 -6.66
C THR A 130 -10.02 -2.43 -5.49
N VAL A 131 -9.52 -1.28 -5.05
CA VAL A 131 -10.14 -0.48 -3.98
C VAL A 131 -10.29 0.95 -4.48
N LEU A 132 -11.54 1.40 -4.64
CA LEU A 132 -11.87 2.73 -5.12
C LEU A 132 -11.96 3.72 -3.96
N LEU A 133 -11.19 4.79 -4.07
CA LEU A 133 -11.19 5.93 -3.17
C LEU A 133 -11.65 7.18 -3.89
N LYS A 134 -12.30 8.10 -3.18
CA LYS A 134 -12.69 9.40 -3.72
C LYS A 134 -12.47 10.51 -2.72
N ASP A 135 -12.19 11.69 -3.27
CA ASP A 135 -12.29 12.93 -2.51
C ASP A 135 -13.77 13.32 -2.32
N PRO A 136 -14.20 13.71 -1.10
CA PRO A 136 -15.59 14.09 -0.83
C PRO A 136 -15.97 15.46 -1.41
N VAL A 137 -15.00 16.32 -1.74
CA VAL A 137 -15.19 17.68 -2.22
C VAL A 137 -14.87 17.78 -3.72
N TYR A 138 -13.71 17.27 -4.12
CA TYR A 138 -13.26 17.26 -5.50
C TYR A 138 -13.73 15.98 -6.22
N PRO A 139 -14.12 16.04 -7.50
CA PRO A 139 -14.48 14.86 -8.27
C PRO A 139 -13.21 14.11 -8.73
N PHE A 140 -12.38 13.71 -7.78
CA PHE A 140 -11.11 13.02 -7.95
C PHE A 140 -11.23 11.60 -7.39
N GLU A 141 -10.77 10.63 -8.16
CA GLU A 141 -10.90 9.19 -7.90
C GLU A 141 -9.52 8.54 -7.96
N VAL A 142 -9.23 7.67 -7.01
CA VAL A 142 -8.02 6.84 -6.96
C VAL A 142 -8.42 5.39 -6.83
N THR A 143 -7.96 4.55 -7.75
CA THR A 143 -8.10 3.10 -7.63
C THR A 143 -6.77 2.50 -7.22
N LEU A 144 -6.73 1.85 -6.05
CA LEU A 144 -5.61 1.02 -5.63
C LEU A 144 -5.80 -0.37 -6.22
N ASN A 145 -4.78 -0.89 -6.90
CA ASN A 145 -4.85 -2.19 -7.56
C ASN A 145 -3.82 -3.13 -6.94
N TYR A 146 -4.24 -4.32 -6.55
CA TYR A 146 -3.41 -5.37 -5.97
C TYR A 146 -3.62 -6.65 -6.76
N LYS A 147 -2.64 -7.02 -7.59
CA LYS A 147 -2.66 -8.27 -8.34
C LYS A 147 -1.78 -9.29 -7.65
N VAL A 148 -2.39 -10.37 -7.17
CA VAL A 148 -1.75 -11.42 -6.40
C VAL A 148 -1.53 -12.65 -7.27
N TYR A 149 -0.30 -13.14 -7.28
CA TYR A 149 0.11 -14.44 -7.81
C TYR A 149 0.24 -15.38 -6.61
N ALA A 150 -0.84 -16.11 -6.30
CA ALA A 150 -0.97 -16.70 -4.97
C ALA A 150 0.06 -17.82 -4.69
N ASN A 151 0.35 -18.70 -5.66
CA ASN A 151 1.34 -19.77 -5.55
C ASN A 151 2.78 -19.26 -5.38
N GLU A 152 3.12 -18.14 -6.01
CA GLU A 152 4.44 -17.51 -5.92
C GLU A 152 4.58 -16.59 -4.71
N ASP A 153 3.48 -16.28 -4.01
CA ASP A 153 3.44 -15.27 -2.95
C ASP A 153 3.91 -13.88 -3.39
N VAL A 154 3.59 -13.49 -4.63
CA VAL A 154 4.02 -12.22 -5.22
C VAL A 154 2.81 -11.31 -5.44
N VAL A 155 2.98 -10.02 -5.14
CA VAL A 155 1.96 -8.99 -5.35
C VAL A 155 2.52 -7.90 -6.25
N GLU A 156 1.77 -7.57 -7.30
CA GLU A 156 1.93 -6.33 -8.05
C GLU A 156 0.94 -5.29 -7.54
N GLN A 157 1.42 -4.09 -7.29
CA GLN A 157 0.62 -2.96 -6.85
C GLN A 157 0.84 -1.76 -7.77
N TRP A 158 -0.26 -1.10 -8.15
CA TRP A 158 -0.23 0.17 -8.87
C TRP A 158 -1.48 0.98 -8.55
N THR A 159 -1.47 2.26 -8.92
CA THR A 159 -2.63 3.13 -8.78
C THR A 159 -3.11 3.65 -10.13
N THR A 160 -4.42 3.85 -10.23
CA THR A 160 -5.05 4.52 -11.36
C THR A 160 -5.78 5.76 -10.85
N LEU A 161 -5.42 6.92 -11.39
CA LEU A 161 -5.95 8.23 -11.02
C LEU A 161 -6.89 8.70 -12.11
N LYS A 162 -8.01 9.32 -11.71
CA LYS A 162 -8.99 9.90 -12.62
C LYS A 162 -9.66 11.09 -11.94
N HIS A 163 -10.03 12.11 -12.69
CA HIS A 163 -10.84 13.20 -12.17
C HIS A 163 -11.84 13.72 -13.20
N ARG A 164 -12.88 14.43 -12.75
CA ARG A 164 -13.93 15.04 -13.60
C ARG A 164 -14.04 16.55 -13.41
N GLU A 165 -12.95 17.19 -13.01
CA GLU A 165 -12.89 18.65 -12.90
C GLU A 165 -12.97 19.32 -14.28
N LYS A 166 -13.24 20.64 -14.30
CA LYS A 166 -13.42 21.39 -15.56
C LYS A 166 -12.12 21.63 -16.33
N LYS A 167 -10.97 21.64 -15.64
CA LYS A 167 -9.64 21.85 -16.22
C LYS A 167 -8.70 20.74 -15.75
N ALA A 168 -7.53 20.67 -16.36
CA ALA A 168 -6.49 19.74 -15.94
C ALA A 168 -6.07 19.97 -14.49
N VAL A 169 -5.62 18.89 -13.85
CA VAL A 169 -5.02 18.90 -12.52
C VAL A 169 -3.57 18.49 -12.65
N ARG A 170 -2.71 19.08 -11.82
CA ARG A 170 -1.27 18.78 -11.84
C ARG A 170 -0.95 17.71 -10.79
N LEU A 171 -0.32 16.63 -11.20
CA LEU A 171 0.20 15.61 -10.31
C LEU A 171 1.66 15.93 -10.00
N ASP A 172 1.96 16.24 -8.74
CA ASP A 172 3.32 16.57 -8.27
C ASP A 172 4.02 15.36 -7.64
N LYS A 173 3.25 14.36 -7.19
CA LYS A 173 3.75 13.04 -6.76
C LYS A 173 2.66 12.01 -6.96
N TYR A 174 2.99 10.82 -7.47
CA TYR A 174 2.02 9.77 -7.83
C TYR A 174 2.64 8.38 -7.62
N ALA A 175 2.76 7.96 -6.36
CA ALA A 175 3.35 6.68 -6.00
C ALA A 175 2.47 5.50 -6.46
N SER A 176 3.12 4.41 -6.82
CA SER A 176 2.48 3.14 -7.17
C SER A 176 1.98 2.38 -5.94
N ALA A 177 2.68 2.50 -4.82
CA ALA A 177 2.39 1.79 -3.58
C ALA A 177 2.71 2.63 -2.35
N ASN A 178 1.97 2.36 -1.26
CA ASN A 178 2.22 2.86 0.08
C ASN A 178 2.03 1.69 1.06
N LEU A 179 3.12 1.03 1.44
CA LEU A 179 3.09 -0.06 2.40
C LEU A 179 3.33 0.47 3.82
N TYR A 180 2.86 -0.30 4.80
CA TYR A 180 3.05 -0.03 6.22
C TYR A 180 3.43 -1.31 6.93
N LEU A 181 4.64 -1.35 7.48
CA LEU A 181 5.22 -2.49 8.17
C LEU A 181 5.38 -2.18 9.65
N LYS A 182 5.09 -3.18 10.49
CA LYS A 182 5.27 -3.13 11.93
C LYS A 182 6.37 -4.09 12.34
N GLY A 183 7.23 -3.67 13.27
CA GLY A 183 8.33 -4.47 13.78
C GLY A 183 9.16 -3.68 14.80
N ASN A 184 10.10 -4.35 15.47
CA ASN A 184 10.97 -3.73 16.47
C ASN A 184 12.20 -3.02 15.88
N GLY A 185 12.36 -3.09 14.55
CA GLY A 185 13.46 -2.51 13.80
C GLY A 185 13.44 -3.03 12.37
N PHE A 186 14.11 -2.31 11.49
CA PHE A 186 14.14 -2.61 10.06
C PHE A 186 15.56 -2.48 9.52
N TRP A 187 15.99 -3.46 8.74
CA TRP A 187 17.31 -3.48 8.10
C TRP A 187 17.13 -3.50 6.59
N LEU A 188 17.62 -2.46 5.94
CA LEU A 188 17.56 -2.29 4.51
C LEU A 188 18.81 -2.90 3.88
N LYS A 189 18.62 -3.95 3.08
CA LYS A 189 19.59 -4.41 2.08
C LYS A 189 19.20 -3.82 0.73
N HIS A 190 20.06 -3.00 0.17
CA HIS A 190 19.90 -2.43 -1.16
C HIS A 190 21.20 -2.59 -1.95
N TYR A 191 21.21 -2.11 -3.19
CA TYR A 191 22.36 -2.26 -4.05
C TYR A 191 22.75 -0.91 -4.63
N HIS A 192 24.05 -0.70 -4.78
CA HIS A 192 24.62 0.45 -5.47
C HIS A 192 25.65 -0.03 -6.49
N GLY A 193 26.20 0.87 -7.29
CA GLY A 193 27.23 0.52 -8.24
C GLY A 193 27.54 1.65 -9.20
N ASP A 194 28.21 1.27 -10.27
CA ASP A 194 28.42 2.06 -11.46
C ASP A 194 28.62 1.09 -12.64
N TRP A 195 28.85 1.61 -13.83
CA TRP A 195 29.25 0.82 -14.99
C TRP A 195 30.42 -0.11 -14.64
N ALA A 196 30.26 -1.39 -15.00
CA ALA A 196 31.20 -2.49 -14.73
C ALA A 196 31.40 -2.85 -13.24
N ARG A 197 30.58 -2.27 -12.34
CA ARG A 197 30.56 -2.56 -10.90
C ARG A 197 29.13 -2.52 -10.36
N GLU A 198 28.18 -3.09 -11.10
CA GLU A 198 26.76 -3.09 -10.76
C GLU A 198 26.47 -3.99 -9.54
N MET A 199 25.29 -3.80 -8.94
CA MET A 199 24.71 -4.71 -7.93
C MET A 199 25.58 -4.95 -6.67
N GLN A 200 26.37 -3.96 -6.23
CA GLN A 200 27.13 -4.05 -4.98
C GLN A 200 26.18 -3.93 -3.78
N PRO A 201 26.11 -4.94 -2.89
CA PRO A 201 25.15 -4.92 -1.79
C PRO A 201 25.61 -4.01 -0.65
N GLU A 202 24.67 -3.27 -0.07
CA GLU A 202 24.83 -2.53 1.17
C GLU A 202 23.68 -2.86 2.12
N GLU A 203 23.99 -3.17 3.37
CA GLU A 203 23.02 -3.45 4.41
C GLU A 203 23.20 -2.50 5.60
N SER A 204 22.11 -1.87 6.03
CA SER A 204 22.10 -0.93 7.14
C SER A 204 20.79 -0.97 7.92
N LYS A 205 20.85 -0.63 9.21
CA LYS A 205 19.63 -0.42 10.00
C LYS A 205 18.99 0.91 9.61
N LEU A 206 17.68 0.91 9.37
CA LEU A 206 16.92 2.14 9.17
C LEU A 206 16.79 2.91 10.49
N THR A 207 16.94 4.23 10.41
CA THR A 207 16.80 5.19 11.51
C THR A 207 15.66 6.17 11.23
N HIS A 208 15.24 6.93 12.24
CA HIS A 208 14.20 7.95 12.08
C HIS A 208 14.51 8.93 10.94
N GLY A 209 13.45 9.37 10.25
CA GLY A 209 13.52 10.12 9.01
C GLY A 209 13.25 9.25 7.79
N ILE A 210 13.68 9.74 6.61
CA ILE A 210 13.43 9.09 5.33
C ILE A 210 14.76 8.69 4.69
N LYS A 211 14.95 7.39 4.45
CA LYS A 211 15.98 6.90 3.52
C LYS A 211 15.34 6.80 2.14
N VAL A 212 16.00 7.40 1.14
CA VAL A 212 15.52 7.42 -0.24
C VAL A 212 16.43 6.54 -1.11
N LEU A 213 15.82 5.64 -1.88
CA LEU A 213 16.45 4.96 -3.01
C LEU A 213 15.84 5.51 -4.30
N ASP A 214 16.62 6.14 -5.17
CA ASP A 214 16.06 6.81 -6.34
C ASP A 214 16.99 6.89 -7.55
N SER A 215 16.39 7.18 -8.69
CA SER A 215 17.11 7.54 -9.90
C SER A 215 16.47 8.70 -10.61
N LYS A 216 17.33 9.58 -11.15
CA LYS A 216 16.99 10.77 -11.94
C LYS A 216 17.66 10.77 -13.32
N LEU A 217 18.25 9.63 -13.71
CA LEU A 217 19.13 9.52 -14.87
C LEU A 217 18.40 9.39 -16.23
N GLY A 218 17.07 9.30 -16.21
CA GLY A 218 16.24 9.12 -17.39
C GLY A 218 16.42 7.74 -18.00
N THR A 219 17.27 7.65 -19.02
CA THR A 219 17.43 6.44 -19.87
C THR A 219 18.37 5.39 -19.27
N ARG A 220 19.26 5.76 -18.35
CA ARG A 220 20.13 4.84 -17.60
C ARG A 220 19.71 4.76 -16.14
N ALA A 221 18.41 4.61 -15.91
CA ALA A 221 17.82 4.73 -14.58
C ALA A 221 18.47 3.80 -13.54
N HIS A 222 19.01 2.66 -13.95
CA HIS A 222 19.55 1.67 -13.02
C HIS A 222 21.08 1.71 -12.86
N LEU A 223 21.76 2.68 -13.47
CA LEU A 223 23.24 2.74 -13.52
C LEU A 223 23.89 2.74 -12.13
N TYR A 224 23.42 3.59 -11.23
CA TYR A 224 24.02 3.73 -9.90
C TYR A 224 23.34 2.85 -8.85
N GLN A 225 22.10 2.44 -9.09
CA GLN A 225 21.34 1.56 -8.21
C GLN A 225 20.14 0.96 -8.95
N PRO A 226 19.84 -0.33 -8.78
CA PRO A 226 18.59 -0.92 -9.24
C PRO A 226 17.41 -0.47 -8.35
N PRO A 227 16.16 -0.60 -8.81
CA PRO A 227 14.98 -0.29 -8.00
C PRO A 227 14.63 -1.39 -6.97
N THR A 228 15.55 -2.33 -6.74
CA THR A 228 15.32 -3.54 -5.94
C THR A 228 15.97 -3.43 -4.57
N PHE A 229 15.24 -3.86 -3.54
CA PHE A 229 15.72 -3.87 -2.16
C PHE A 229 15.02 -4.95 -1.32
N MET A 230 15.57 -5.23 -0.16
CA MET A 230 14.97 -6.05 0.87
C MET A 230 14.93 -5.30 2.20
N VAL A 231 13.85 -5.48 2.95
CA VAL A 231 13.74 -5.02 4.34
C VAL A 231 13.55 -6.22 5.23
N SER A 232 14.53 -6.49 6.10
CA SER A 232 14.40 -7.47 7.18
C SER A 232 13.74 -6.84 8.39
N LEU A 233 12.83 -7.57 9.03
CA LEU A 233 12.10 -7.12 10.22
C LEU A 233 12.78 -7.66 11.48
N ASN A 234 12.82 -6.85 12.55
CA ASN A 234 13.32 -7.17 13.89
C ASN A 234 14.84 -7.41 14.03
N ALA A 235 15.47 -8.03 13.04
CA ALA A 235 16.93 -8.22 12.93
C ALA A 235 17.33 -8.36 11.45
N PRO A 236 18.63 -8.28 11.10
CA PRO A 236 19.10 -8.70 9.78
C PRO A 236 18.71 -10.16 9.51
N ALA A 237 18.14 -10.44 8.34
CA ALA A 237 17.87 -11.80 7.89
C ALA A 237 19.09 -12.42 7.19
N ASP A 238 19.19 -13.74 7.17
CA ASP A 238 20.14 -14.47 6.32
C ASP A 238 19.42 -15.10 5.11
N GLU A 239 20.08 -16.00 4.39
CA GLU A 239 19.48 -16.64 3.21
C GLU A 239 18.33 -17.60 3.54
N ASP A 240 18.31 -18.18 4.74
CA ASP A 240 17.40 -19.27 5.14
C ASP A 240 16.50 -18.93 6.35
N HIS A 241 16.76 -17.81 7.03
CA HIS A 241 16.03 -17.38 8.23
C HIS A 241 15.74 -15.88 8.22
N GLY A 242 14.59 -15.53 8.82
CA GLY A 242 14.17 -14.16 9.08
C GLY A 242 12.98 -13.72 8.22
N ASP A 243 12.28 -12.71 8.73
CA ASP A 243 11.17 -12.06 8.04
C ASP A 243 11.71 -11.00 7.10
N VAL A 244 11.41 -11.10 5.80
CA VAL A 244 11.93 -10.25 4.74
C VAL A 244 10.81 -9.81 3.81
N LEU A 245 10.64 -8.49 3.67
CA LEU A 245 9.96 -7.91 2.51
C LEU A 245 10.99 -7.73 1.40
N TYR A 246 10.75 -8.28 0.21
CA TYR A 246 11.50 -7.96 -1.00
C TYR A 246 10.62 -7.05 -1.87
N GLY A 247 11.11 -5.87 -2.23
CA GLY A 247 10.44 -4.92 -3.11
C GLY A 247 11.25 -4.57 -4.37
N SER A 248 10.56 -4.26 -5.47
CA SER A 248 11.16 -3.78 -6.71
C SER A 248 10.19 -2.90 -7.50
N MET A 249 10.68 -1.86 -8.18
CA MET A 249 9.87 -1.20 -9.22
C MET A 249 10.00 -1.92 -10.55
N GLU A 250 8.89 -2.32 -11.14
CA GLU A 250 8.81 -2.84 -12.52
C GLU A 250 8.76 -1.64 -13.49
N TRP A 251 9.86 -0.90 -13.51
CA TRP A 251 9.98 0.37 -14.22
C TRP A 251 11.42 0.63 -14.65
N SER A 252 11.59 0.95 -15.94
CA SER A 252 12.90 1.22 -16.54
C SER A 252 13.27 2.71 -16.54
N GLY A 253 12.36 3.59 -16.09
CA GLY A 253 12.61 5.03 -15.99
C GLY A 253 13.01 5.44 -14.57
N ASN A 254 13.01 6.76 -14.34
CA ASN A 254 13.27 7.33 -13.02
C ASN A 254 12.30 6.79 -11.97
N PHE A 255 12.84 6.23 -10.89
CA PHE A 255 12.07 5.69 -9.77
C PHE A 255 12.44 6.42 -8.48
N ARG A 256 11.55 6.31 -7.48
CA ARG A 256 11.79 6.75 -6.11
C ARG A 256 11.11 5.78 -5.15
N ILE A 257 11.84 5.38 -4.12
CA ILE A 257 11.36 4.57 -3.01
C ILE A 257 11.73 5.30 -1.72
N ASP A 258 10.73 5.79 -1.01
CA ASP A 258 10.86 6.40 0.31
C ASP A 258 10.67 5.33 1.38
N LEU A 259 11.68 5.13 2.23
CA LEU A 259 11.63 4.29 3.42
C LEU A 259 11.63 5.20 4.65
N GLU A 260 10.45 5.49 5.16
CA GLU A 260 10.22 6.44 6.25
C GLU A 260 9.89 5.71 7.54
N LEU A 261 10.72 5.89 8.58
CA LEU A 261 10.35 5.49 9.94
C LEU A 261 9.49 6.59 10.56
N ASP A 262 8.22 6.26 10.80
CA ASP A 262 7.24 7.17 11.37
C ASP A 262 7.50 7.43 12.87
N PRO A 263 6.79 8.42 13.47
CA PRO A 263 6.94 8.73 14.90
C PRO A 263 6.59 7.57 15.86
N LEU A 264 5.91 6.53 15.37
CA LEU A 264 5.50 5.34 16.12
C LEU A 264 6.43 4.15 15.87
N ASN A 265 7.58 4.38 15.22
CA ASN A 265 8.59 3.39 14.85
C ASN A 265 8.12 2.33 13.84
N ASN A 266 7.12 2.64 13.03
CA ASN A 266 6.69 1.80 11.92
C ASN A 266 7.33 2.27 10.62
N LEU A 267 7.52 1.32 9.70
CA LEU A 267 8.12 1.62 8.42
C LEU A 267 7.04 1.83 7.36
N ARG A 268 7.01 3.04 6.82
CA ARG A 268 6.26 3.40 5.61
C ARG A 268 7.17 3.21 4.41
N ILE A 269 6.69 2.50 3.39
CA ILE A 269 7.41 2.34 2.11
C ILE A 269 6.55 2.90 1.01
N ILE A 270 7.00 3.99 0.39
CA ILE A 270 6.27 4.68 -0.68
C ILE A 270 7.09 4.56 -1.96
N ALA A 271 6.60 3.81 -2.92
CA ALA A 271 7.35 3.46 -4.12
C ALA A 271 6.60 3.90 -5.38
N GLY A 272 7.30 4.51 -6.33
CA GLY A 272 6.71 4.96 -7.59
C GLY A 272 7.72 5.53 -8.58
N ALA A 273 7.20 6.16 -9.62
CA ALA A 273 8.02 7.01 -10.49
C ALA A 273 8.61 8.17 -9.68
N ASN A 274 9.85 8.58 -10.00
CA ASN A 274 10.48 9.70 -9.31
C ASN A 274 9.71 10.99 -9.60
N ASN A 275 9.41 11.76 -8.56
CA ASN A 275 8.71 13.04 -8.63
C ASN A 275 9.61 14.23 -9.01
N HIS A 276 10.92 14.00 -9.20
CA HIS A 276 11.85 15.04 -9.64
C HIS A 276 11.63 15.40 -11.12
N ALA A 277 11.31 16.67 -11.37
CA ALA A 277 11.09 17.21 -12.72
C ALA A 277 10.05 16.41 -13.53
N SER A 278 9.01 15.90 -12.85
CA SER A 278 8.02 14.99 -13.43
C SER A 278 6.57 15.43 -13.19
N ALA A 279 6.33 16.71 -12.93
CA ALA A 279 4.97 17.22 -12.78
C ALA A 279 4.15 16.87 -14.03
N TYR A 280 2.96 16.27 -13.83
CA TYR A 280 2.14 15.76 -14.92
C TYR A 280 0.76 16.42 -14.92
N GLU A 281 0.37 17.00 -16.05
CA GLU A 281 -0.97 17.57 -16.25
C GLU A 281 -1.95 16.48 -16.68
N LEU A 282 -2.76 16.00 -15.74
CA LEU A 282 -3.82 15.04 -16.00
C LEU A 282 -5.05 15.76 -16.55
N LYS A 283 -5.48 15.35 -17.75
CA LYS A 283 -6.68 15.88 -18.39
C LYS A 283 -7.95 15.29 -17.75
N PRO A 284 -9.06 16.06 -17.71
CA PRO A 284 -10.34 15.55 -17.24
C PRO A 284 -10.76 14.28 -17.97
N ASN A 285 -11.39 13.36 -17.22
CA ASN A 285 -11.94 12.09 -17.70
C ASN A 285 -10.91 11.13 -18.34
N THR A 286 -9.62 11.37 -18.16
CA THR A 286 -8.54 10.48 -18.61
C THR A 286 -7.99 9.70 -17.42
N ASP A 287 -7.69 8.42 -17.65
CA ASP A 287 -7.07 7.58 -16.64
C ASP A 287 -5.55 7.74 -16.72
N PHE A 288 -4.91 7.95 -15.58
CA PHE A 288 -3.46 7.91 -15.43
C PHE A 288 -3.08 6.72 -14.56
N THR A 289 -2.26 5.82 -15.09
CA THR A 289 -1.83 4.60 -14.40
C THR A 289 -0.35 4.67 -14.06
N THR A 290 0.00 4.48 -12.80
CA THR A 290 1.40 4.46 -12.35
C THR A 290 2.11 3.19 -12.82
N PRO A 291 3.46 3.16 -12.84
CA PRO A 291 4.22 1.92 -12.99
C PRO A 291 3.86 0.90 -11.91
N VAL A 292 4.23 -0.36 -12.11
CA VAL A 292 3.98 -1.42 -11.13
C VAL A 292 5.09 -1.43 -10.07
N PHE A 293 4.70 -1.51 -8.80
CA PHE A 293 5.57 -1.89 -7.70
C PHE A 293 5.32 -3.36 -7.36
N LEU A 294 6.37 -4.15 -7.37
CA LEU A 294 6.34 -5.58 -7.09
C LEU A 294 6.87 -5.85 -5.69
N PHE A 295 6.20 -6.71 -4.93
CA PHE A 295 6.72 -7.16 -3.65
C PHE A 295 6.33 -8.59 -3.28
N THR A 296 7.12 -9.18 -2.40
CA THR A 296 6.82 -10.44 -1.73
C THR A 296 7.28 -10.39 -0.27
N PHE A 297 6.65 -11.20 0.57
CA PHE A 297 7.07 -11.42 1.95
C PHE A 297 7.55 -12.88 2.13
N SER A 298 8.61 -13.04 2.90
CA SER A 298 9.11 -14.34 3.31
C SER A 298 9.34 -14.35 4.81
N SER A 299 8.98 -15.46 5.46
CA SER A 299 9.38 -15.78 6.83
C SER A 299 10.51 -16.82 6.88
N PHE A 300 11.20 -17.03 5.75
CA PHE A 300 12.21 -18.06 5.54
C PHE A 300 13.49 -17.48 4.93
N GLY A 301 13.78 -16.20 5.22
CA GLY A 301 14.99 -15.52 4.79
C GLY A 301 15.00 -14.99 3.35
N LYS A 302 16.16 -14.44 2.97
CA LYS A 302 16.42 -13.73 1.71
C LYS A 302 16.36 -14.67 0.50
N GLY A 303 16.75 -15.93 0.67
CA GLY A 303 16.78 -16.93 -0.39
C GLY A 303 15.38 -17.32 -0.85
N ASP A 304 14.46 -17.54 0.08
CA ASP A 304 13.05 -17.83 -0.24
C ASP A 304 12.38 -16.64 -0.95
N ALA A 305 12.55 -15.43 -0.42
CA ALA A 305 12.03 -14.21 -1.04
C ALA A 305 12.53 -14.04 -2.49
N SER A 306 13.83 -14.29 -2.72
CA SER A 306 14.43 -14.20 -4.06
C SER A 306 13.88 -15.27 -5.00
N ARG A 307 13.77 -16.54 -4.56
CA ARG A 307 13.25 -17.63 -5.38
C ARG A 307 11.78 -17.43 -5.77
N LYS A 308 10.96 -16.88 -4.88
CA LYS A 308 9.56 -16.50 -5.18
C LYS A 308 9.48 -15.53 -6.36
N LEU A 309 10.27 -14.46 -6.33
CA LEU A 309 10.31 -13.48 -7.43
C LEU A 309 10.92 -14.07 -8.71
N GLN A 310 11.96 -14.89 -8.61
CA GLN A 310 12.55 -15.56 -9.77
C GLN A 310 11.53 -16.50 -10.45
N ASN A 311 10.78 -17.28 -9.66
CA ASN A 311 9.72 -18.16 -10.18
C ASN A 311 8.63 -17.34 -10.87
N TRP A 312 8.16 -16.28 -10.22
CA TRP A 312 7.20 -15.35 -10.81
C TRP A 312 7.70 -14.75 -12.12
N ALA A 313 8.94 -14.25 -12.16
CA ALA A 313 9.50 -13.62 -13.35
C ALA A 313 9.56 -14.60 -14.53
N ARG A 314 10.03 -15.84 -14.30
CA ARG A 314 10.08 -16.88 -15.34
C ARG A 314 8.70 -17.30 -15.84
N ASN A 315 7.70 -17.32 -14.95
CA ASN A 315 6.35 -17.77 -15.28
C ASN A 315 5.49 -16.68 -15.95
N TYR A 316 5.70 -15.39 -15.62
CA TYR A 316 4.73 -14.33 -15.94
C TYR A 316 5.30 -13.10 -16.63
N ARG A 317 6.62 -12.90 -16.68
CA ARG A 317 7.21 -11.64 -17.18
C ARG A 317 8.25 -11.82 -18.26
N ILE A 318 9.15 -12.77 -18.07
CA ILE A 318 10.22 -13.04 -19.04
C ILE A 318 9.62 -13.85 -20.19
N LEU A 319 9.75 -13.33 -21.41
CA LEU A 319 9.40 -14.07 -22.62
C LEU A 319 10.21 -15.37 -22.66
N ASP A 320 9.51 -16.49 -22.81
CA ASP A 320 10.11 -17.83 -22.75
C ASP A 320 10.99 -18.04 -21.49
N GLY A 321 10.47 -17.62 -20.32
CA GLY A 321 11.21 -17.63 -19.07
C GLY A 321 11.62 -19.01 -18.54
N ASN A 322 10.94 -20.08 -18.98
CA ASN A 322 11.28 -21.48 -18.67
C ASN A 322 11.98 -22.21 -19.83
N GLY A 323 12.25 -21.53 -20.94
CA GLY A 323 12.96 -22.10 -22.08
C GLY A 323 14.46 -22.19 -21.85
N SER A 324 15.14 -22.89 -22.76
CA SER A 324 16.61 -22.98 -22.78
C SER A 324 17.24 -21.71 -23.36
N ARG A 325 18.55 -21.55 -23.19
CA ARG A 325 19.35 -20.47 -23.78
C ARG A 325 20.52 -21.08 -24.55
N LEU A 326 20.87 -20.50 -25.69
CA LEU A 326 22.00 -20.95 -26.51
C LEU A 326 23.33 -20.47 -25.91
N THR A 327 24.37 -21.28 -26.05
CA THR A 327 25.75 -20.81 -25.86
C THR A 327 26.11 -19.89 -27.02
N LEU A 328 26.50 -18.65 -26.72
CA LEU A 328 26.83 -17.64 -27.72
C LEU A 328 28.31 -17.23 -27.65
N LEU A 329 28.86 -16.85 -28.81
CA LEU A 329 30.13 -16.15 -28.92
C LEU A 329 29.83 -14.73 -29.39
N ASN A 330 30.23 -13.74 -28.60
CA ASN A 330 30.14 -12.32 -28.94
C ASN A 330 31.56 -11.78 -29.14
N ASN A 331 31.85 -11.23 -30.31
CA ASN A 331 33.19 -10.80 -30.71
C ASN A 331 33.49 -9.32 -30.40
N TRP A 332 32.73 -8.67 -29.50
CA TRP A 332 32.89 -7.25 -29.19
C TRP A 332 34.28 -6.88 -28.64
N GLU A 333 34.89 -7.73 -27.79
CA GLU A 333 36.19 -7.46 -27.15
C GLU A 333 37.38 -8.22 -27.78
N ALA A 334 37.13 -8.98 -28.86
CA ALA A 334 38.08 -9.93 -29.44
C ALA A 334 39.22 -9.30 -30.25
#